data_AF-I4HDJ9-F1
#
_entry.id   AF-I4HDJ9-F1
#
_cell.length_a   1.000
_cell.length_b   1.000
_cell.length_c   1.000
_cell.angle_alpha   90.00
_cell.angle_beta   90.00
_cell.angle_gamma   90.00
#
_symmetry.space_group_name_H-M   'P 1'
#
loop_
_entity.id
_entity.type
_entity.pdbx_description
1 polymer ?
#
loop_
_entity_poly.entity_id
_entity_poly.type
_entity_poly.pdbx_seq_one_letter_code
_entity_poly.pdbx_strand_id
1 'polypeptide(L)' 'MKFPDSFQIHPNLAESYKQVGNSVCIPMIQELAIAIKKHIFETNSRVSLP' A
#
# COMPACT_ATOMS: atom_id res chain seq x y z
N MET A 1 8.32 -1.27 -8.48
CA MET A 1 7.61 -0.81 -7.27
C MET A 1 6.52 0.24 -7.53
N LYS A 2 6.45 0.90 -8.70
CA LYS A 2 5.43 1.92 -9.05
C LYS A 2 5.27 3.02 -7.97
N PHE A 3 6.39 3.55 -7.49
CA PHE A 3 6.37 4.77 -6.68
C PHE A 3 5.85 5.94 -7.54
N PRO A 4 5.14 6.92 -6.94
CA PRO A 4 4.76 8.15 -7.63
C PRO A 4 5.99 8.89 -8.16
N ASP A 5 5.82 9.65 -9.25
CA ASP A 5 6.92 10.48 -9.80
C ASP A 5 7.37 11.57 -8.82
N SER A 6 6.50 11.95 -7.87
CA SER A 6 6.81 12.89 -6.79
C SER A 6 7.48 12.23 -5.57
N PHE A 7 7.80 10.93 -5.62
CA PHE A 7 8.41 10.23 -4.49
C PHE A 7 9.84 10.74 -4.26
N GLN A 8 10.13 11.14 -3.02
CA GLN A 8 11.46 11.61 -2.65
C GLN A 8 12.39 10.42 -2.48
N ILE A 9 13.37 10.32 -3.37
CA ILE A 9 14.39 9.28 -3.34
C ILE A 9 15.59 9.78 -2.51
N HIS A 10 16.18 8.89 -1.72
CA HIS A 10 17.40 9.20 -0.99
C HIS A 10 18.52 9.67 -1.96
N PRO A 11 19.23 10.77 -1.69
CA PRO A 11 20.19 11.35 -2.62
C PRO A 11 21.41 10.45 -2.88
N ASN A 12 21.78 9.63 -1.89
CA ASN A 12 22.77 8.57 -2.09
C ASN A 12 22.15 7.39 -2.86
N LEU A 13 22.77 7.03 -3.98
CA LEU A 13 22.30 5.99 -4.90
C LEU A 13 22.28 4.57 -4.26
N ALA A 14 23.28 4.22 -3.44
CA ALA A 14 23.30 2.91 -2.79
C ALA A 14 22.16 2.79 -1.77
N GLU A 15 21.91 3.86 -1.01
CA GLU A 15 20.79 3.91 -0.06
C GLU A 15 19.43 3.94 -0.75
N SER A 16 19.30 4.57 -1.93
CA SER A 16 18.05 4.53 -2.69
C SER A 16 17.73 3.13 -3.22
N TYR A 17 18.73 2.38 -3.68
CA TYR A 17 18.54 0.98 -4.05
C TYR A 17 18.09 0.13 -2.87
N LYS A 18 18.66 0.32 -1.68
CA LYS A 18 18.21 -0.36 -0.46
C LYS A 18 16.76 0.03 -0.13
N GLN A 19 16.41 1.30 -0.22
CA GLN A 19 15.06 1.79 0.07
C GLN A 19 14.03 1.15 -0.88
N VAL A 20 14.28 1.21 -2.19
CA VAL A 20 13.36 0.66 -3.20
C VAL A 20 13.32 -0.86 -3.11
N GLY A 21 14.46 -1.53 -2.92
CA GLY A 21 14.57 -2.99 -2.83
C GLY A 21 13.90 -3.58 -1.59
N ASN A 22 13.99 -2.89 -0.45
CA ASN A 22 13.38 -3.34 0.81
C ASN A 22 11.90 -2.92 0.96
N SER A 23 11.40 -2.08 0.06
CA SER A 23 10.00 -1.65 0.09
C SER A 23 9.05 -2.78 -0.34
N VAL A 24 7.79 -2.65 0.03
CA VAL A 24 6.70 -3.51 -0.47
C VAL A 24 6.12 -2.98 -1.78
N CYS A 25 5.65 -3.87 -2.63
CA CYS A 25 5.13 -3.50 -3.96
C CYS A 25 3.83 -2.70 -3.83
N ILE A 26 3.84 -1.43 -4.25
CA ILE A 26 2.73 -0.49 -4.03
C ILE A 26 1.40 -0.99 -4.61
N PRO A 27 1.32 -1.47 -5.87
CA PRO A 27 0.05 -1.97 -6.42
C PRO A 27 -0.54 -3.13 -5.63
N MET A 28 0.31 -4.00 -5.06
CA MET A 28 -0.16 -5.12 -4.24
C MET A 28 -0.77 -4.61 -2.92
N ILE A 29 -0.12 -3.64 -2.27
CA ILE A 29 -0.66 -3.03 -1.05
C ILE A 29 -1.95 -2.26 -1.32
N GLN A 30 -2.07 -1.60 -2.49
CA GLN A 30 -3.29 -0.91 -2.90
C GLN A 30 -4.48 -1.87 -3.01
N GLU A 31 -4.32 -3.00 -3.71
CA GLU A 31 -5.38 -4.00 -3.83
C GLU A 31 -5.74 -4.62 -2.48
N LEU A 32 -4.74 -4.89 -1.64
CA LEU A 32 -4.96 -5.39 -0.28
C LEU A 32 -5.78 -4.39 0.56
N ALA A 33 -5.45 -3.09 0.49
CA ALA A 33 -6.18 -2.05 1.20
C ALA A 33 -7.64 -1.95 0.73
N ILE A 34 -7.89 -2.07 -0.59
CA ILE A 34 -9.24 -2.11 -1.16
C ILE A 34 -10.02 -3.31 -0.62
N ALA A 35 -9.41 -4.50 -0.61
CA ALA A 35 -10.03 -5.72 -0.09
C ALA A 35 -10.36 -5.61 1.40
N ILE A 36 -9.43 -5.09 2.21
CA ILE A 36 -9.65 -4.84 3.65
C ILE A 36 -10.79 -3.85 3.84
N LYS A 37 -10.80 -2.74 3.11
CA LYS A 37 -11.85 -1.72 3.22
C LYS A 37 -13.22 -2.31 2.91
N LYS A 38 -13.33 -3.09 1.84
CA LYS A 38 -14.56 -3.79 1.44
C LYS A 38 -15.01 -4.79 2.51
N HIS A 39 -14.09 -5.56 3.07
CA HIS A 39 -14.43 -6.53 4.11
C HIS A 39 -14.88 -5.85 5.41
N ILE A 40 -14.09 -4.90 5.92
CA ILE A 40 -14.33 -4.31 7.24
C ILE A 40 -15.51 -3.32 7.23
N PHE A 41 -15.62 -2.47 6.21
CA PHE A 41 -16.60 -1.37 6.24
C PHE A 41 -17.87 -1.66 5.42
N GLU A 42 -17.77 -2.43 4.35
CA GLU A 42 -18.93 -2.70 3.47
C GLU A 42 -19.62 -4.03 3.76
N THR A 43 -18.95 -4.96 4.47
CA THR A 43 -19.57 -6.22 4.92
C THR A 43 -20.21 -6.05 6.30
N ASN A 44 -19.61 -5.26 7.21
CA ASN A 44 -20.19 -4.98 8.54
C ASN A 44 -21.47 -4.12 8.50
N SER A 45 -21.70 -3.35 7.44
CA SER A 45 -22.96 -2.61 7.24
C SER A 45 -24.14 -3.50 6.82
N ARG A 46 -23.89 -4.79 6.53
CA ARG A 46 -24.92 -5.81 6.23
C ARG A 46 -25.23 -6.74 7.40
N VAL A 47 -24.48 -6.66 8.49
CA VAL A 47 -24.78 -7.37 9.72
C VAL A 47 -25.35 -6.33 10.69
N SER A 48 -26.68 -6.19 10.70
CA SER A 48 -27.37 -5.64 11.85
C SER A 48 -26.91 -6.43 13.07
N LEU A 49 -26.21 -5.76 13.99
CA LEU A 49 -25.99 -6.27 15.34
C LEU A 49 -27.36 -6.68 15.94
N PRO A 50 -27.44 -7.76 16.72
CA PRO A 50 -28.65 -8.11 17.45
C PRO A 50 -29.12 -6.96 18.36
#